data_AF-A0A3D2XWX8-F1
#
_entry.id   AF-A0A3D2XWX8-F1
#
_cell.length_a   1.000
_cell.length_b   1.000
_cell.length_c   1.000
_cell.angle_alpha   90.00
_cell.angle_beta   90.00
_cell.angle_gamma   90.00
#
_symmetry.space_group_name_H-M   'P 1'
#
loop_
_entity.id
_entity.type
_entity.pdbx_description
1 polymer ?
#
loop_
_entity_poly.entity_id
_entity_poly.type
_entity_poly.pdbx_seq_one_letter_code
_entity_poly.pdbx_strand_id
1 'polypeptide(L)'
;DALVKTSQASPFRTAMTANDFVWGSNGVAMNHAMVLASAYRMSNDPAYLHTFTGLVDYVLGKNPVDYSYVTGFGEISPRFIHHRQSHADGIAEPVPGFLVGGAQNGQQDNCQYSASLPATSYKDNWCSYSTNEVTINWNAPLVYSLAAMLTLTE
;
A
#
# COMPACT_ATOMS: atom_id res chain seq x y z
N ASP A 1 -2.46 -4.18 19.74
CA ASP A 1 -3.84 -3.78 20.11
C ASP A 1 -4.33 -2.49 19.47
N ALA A 2 -3.58 -1.38 19.55
CA ALA A 2 -4.00 -0.12 18.92
C ALA A 2 -4.32 -0.28 17.42
N LEU A 3 -3.44 -0.95 16.66
CA LEU A 3 -3.66 -1.25 15.24
C LEU A 3 -4.91 -2.09 14.98
N VAL A 4 -5.21 -3.07 15.84
CA VAL A 4 -6.43 -3.89 15.75
C VAL A 4 -7.66 -3.01 15.92
N LYS A 5 -7.67 -2.14 16.95
CA LYS A 5 -8.78 -1.21 17.20
C LYS A 5 -8.97 -0.25 16.02
N THR A 6 -7.88 0.27 15.45
CA THR A 6 -7.93 1.12 14.25
C THR A 6 -8.55 0.37 13.07
N SER A 7 -8.12 -0.86 12.79
CA SER A 7 -8.69 -1.68 11.71
C SER A 7 -10.17 -1.98 11.90
N GLN A 8 -10.60 -2.27 13.14
CA GLN A 8 -12.00 -2.54 13.43
C GLN A 8 -12.92 -1.33 13.19
N ALA A 9 -12.40 -0.11 13.34
CA ALA A 9 -13.11 1.12 13.04
C ALA A 9 -13.04 1.55 11.55
N SER A 10 -12.18 0.92 10.75
CA SER A 10 -12.01 1.23 9.33
C SER A 10 -13.01 0.44 8.46
N PRO A 11 -13.77 1.10 7.56
CA PRO A 11 -14.63 0.43 6.60
C PRO A 11 -13.87 -0.54 5.68
N PHE A 12 -12.61 -0.23 5.40
CA PHE A 12 -11.72 -1.04 4.55
C PHE A 12 -10.82 -1.98 5.38
N ARG A 13 -11.04 -2.07 6.71
CA ARG A 13 -10.22 -2.84 7.65
C ARG A 13 -8.74 -2.45 7.65
N THR A 14 -8.45 -1.23 7.21
CA THR A 14 -7.10 -0.66 7.21
C THR A 14 -6.70 -0.35 8.64
N ALA A 15 -5.56 -0.87 9.11
CA ALA A 15 -4.97 -0.44 10.39
C ALA A 15 -4.21 0.88 10.21
N MET A 16 -4.87 1.87 9.61
CA MET A 16 -4.34 3.19 9.26
C MET A 16 -5.38 4.26 9.58
N THR A 17 -4.89 5.40 10.05
CA THR A 17 -5.63 6.62 10.34
C THR A 17 -5.32 7.69 9.29
N ALA A 18 -6.02 8.81 9.33
CA ALA A 18 -5.75 9.95 8.44
C ALA A 18 -4.27 10.40 8.46
N ASN A 19 -3.61 10.30 9.62
CA ASN A 19 -2.21 10.71 9.79
C ASN A 19 -1.20 9.73 9.19
N ASP A 20 -1.63 8.50 8.87
CA ASP A 20 -0.77 7.48 8.27
C ASP A 20 -0.69 7.61 6.74
N PHE A 21 -1.59 8.40 6.14
CA PHE A 21 -1.59 8.71 4.70
C PHE A 21 -0.61 9.84 4.38
N VAL A 22 0.68 9.52 4.53
CA VAL A 22 1.84 10.37 4.20
C VAL A 22 2.52 9.90 2.91
N TRP A 23 3.56 10.59 2.45
CA TRP A 23 4.40 10.09 1.36
C TRP A 23 4.95 8.70 1.72
N GLY A 24 4.53 7.68 0.95
CA GLY A 24 4.87 6.29 1.23
C GLY A 24 3.91 5.62 2.22
N SER A 25 2.63 6.02 2.24
CA SER A 25 1.58 5.45 3.09
C SER A 25 1.39 3.94 2.92
N ASN A 26 1.60 3.39 1.73
CA ASN A 26 1.64 1.93 1.54
C ASN A 26 2.83 1.28 2.25
N GLY A 27 3.97 1.99 2.33
CA GLY A 27 5.09 1.60 3.17
C GLY A 27 4.70 1.58 4.66
N VAL A 28 3.94 2.57 5.14
CA VAL A 28 3.39 2.58 6.51
C VAL A 28 2.48 1.38 6.73
N ALA A 29 1.55 1.13 5.81
CA ALA A 29 0.64 -0.02 5.85
C ALA A 29 1.40 -1.35 5.96
N MET A 30 2.42 -1.56 5.13
CA MET A 30 3.21 -2.78 5.14
C MET A 30 4.10 -2.90 6.38
N ASN A 31 4.60 -1.81 6.96
CA ASN A 31 5.30 -1.87 8.24
C ASN A 31 4.34 -2.24 9.40
N HIS A 32 3.11 -1.72 9.41
CA HIS A 32 2.09 -2.19 10.36
C HIS A 32 1.81 -3.69 10.20
N ALA A 33 1.77 -4.19 8.96
CA ALA A 33 1.61 -5.61 8.68
C ALA A 33 2.77 -6.45 9.24
N MET A 34 4.03 -6.02 9.08
CA MET A 34 5.19 -6.71 9.68
C MET A 34 5.08 -6.85 11.21
N VAL A 35 4.65 -5.79 11.89
CA VAL A 35 4.47 -5.78 13.34
C VAL A 35 3.35 -6.74 13.75
N LEU A 36 2.22 -6.73 13.03
CA LEU A 36 1.08 -7.60 13.32
C LEU A 36 1.38 -9.08 13.07
N ALA A 37 2.11 -9.39 11.99
CA ALA A 37 2.58 -10.75 11.72
C ALA A 37 3.48 -11.27 12.86
N SER A 38 4.38 -10.41 13.36
CA SER A 38 5.24 -10.74 14.50
C SER A 38 4.43 -10.95 15.78
N ALA A 39 3.46 -10.07 16.05
CA ALA A 39 2.57 -10.19 17.21
C ALA A 39 1.74 -11.48 17.15
N TYR A 40 1.22 -11.84 15.97
CA TYR A 40 0.49 -13.11 15.78
C TYR A 40 1.39 -14.31 16.06
N ARG A 41 2.62 -14.35 15.54
CA ARG A 41 3.58 -15.44 15.81
C ARG A 41 3.89 -15.63 17.30
N MET A 42 3.89 -14.55 18.07
CA MET A 42 4.21 -14.59 19.50
C MET A 42 3.01 -14.95 20.39
N SER A 43 1.80 -14.59 19.98
CA SER A 43 0.59 -14.68 20.82
C SER A 43 -0.43 -15.71 20.34
N ASN A 44 -0.39 -16.06 19.06
CA ASN A 44 -1.42 -16.79 18.34
C ASN A 44 -2.82 -16.13 18.40
N ASP A 45 -2.91 -14.83 18.69
CA ASP A 45 -4.18 -14.10 18.73
C ASP A 45 -4.67 -13.82 17.29
N PRO A 46 -5.81 -14.42 16.87
CA PRO A 46 -6.33 -14.25 15.52
C PRO A 46 -6.69 -12.81 15.17
N ALA A 47 -6.89 -11.91 16.15
CA ALA A 47 -7.14 -10.50 15.88
C ALA A 47 -5.95 -9.85 15.14
N TYR A 48 -4.71 -10.27 15.44
CA TYR A 48 -3.53 -9.77 14.73
C TYR A 48 -3.45 -10.30 13.30
N LEU A 49 -3.75 -11.57 13.08
CA LEU A 49 -3.78 -12.17 11.73
C LEU A 49 -4.84 -11.52 10.83
N HIS A 50 -6.06 -11.30 11.35
CA HIS A 50 -7.12 -10.62 10.59
C HIS A 50 -6.74 -9.17 10.25
N THR A 51 -6.13 -8.46 11.19
CA THR A 51 -5.70 -7.07 10.98
C THR A 51 -4.56 -7.00 9.97
N PHE A 52 -3.61 -7.93 10.04
CA PHE A 52 -2.53 -8.10 9.07
C PHE A 52 -3.08 -8.35 7.66
N THR A 53 -4.03 -9.29 7.53
CA THR A 53 -4.65 -9.64 6.25
C THR A 53 -5.35 -8.43 5.62
N GLY A 54 -6.08 -7.65 6.43
CA GLY A 54 -6.75 -6.43 5.95
C GLY A 54 -5.80 -5.37 5.37
N LEU A 55 -4.56 -5.27 5.87
CA LEU A 55 -3.56 -4.37 5.31
C LEU A 55 -3.03 -4.84 3.96
N VAL A 56 -2.85 -6.16 3.79
CA VAL A 56 -2.44 -6.75 2.52
C VAL A 56 -3.56 -6.64 1.49
N ASP A 57 -4.81 -6.95 1.86
CA ASP A 57 -5.99 -6.72 1.02
C ASP A 57 -6.06 -5.26 0.54
N TYR A 58 -5.81 -4.31 1.44
CA TYR A 58 -5.80 -2.88 1.13
C TYR A 58 -4.79 -2.53 0.04
N VAL A 59 -3.54 -3.02 0.17
CA VAL A 59 -2.50 -2.78 -0.84
C VAL A 59 -2.81 -3.45 -2.18
N LEU A 60 -3.56 -4.56 -2.17
CA LEU A 60 -3.90 -5.34 -3.37
C LEU A 60 -5.25 -4.99 -4.01
N GLY A 61 -5.93 -3.93 -3.54
CA GLY A 61 -7.10 -3.38 -4.24
C GLY A 61 -8.33 -3.14 -3.37
N LYS A 62 -8.36 -3.61 -2.11
CA LYS A 62 -9.48 -3.35 -1.19
C LYS A 62 -9.33 -1.97 -0.55
N ASN A 63 -9.45 -0.92 -1.36
CA ASN A 63 -9.23 0.46 -0.94
C ASN A 63 -10.18 1.43 -1.67
N PRO A 64 -10.33 2.67 -1.18
CA PRO A 64 -11.29 3.65 -1.72
C PRO A 64 -11.06 4.10 -3.18
N VAL A 65 -9.95 3.71 -3.80
CA VAL A 65 -9.61 4.09 -5.18
C VAL A 65 -9.56 2.89 -6.13
N ASP A 66 -9.88 1.69 -5.64
CA ASP A 66 -9.95 0.43 -6.41
C ASP A 66 -8.65 0.07 -7.17
N TYR A 67 -7.49 0.56 -6.71
CA TYR A 67 -6.18 0.19 -7.27
C TYR A 67 -5.52 -0.91 -6.44
N SER A 68 -5.10 -2.00 -7.06
CA SER A 68 -3.93 -2.71 -6.54
C SER A 68 -2.75 -1.76 -6.68
N TYR A 69 -2.04 -1.46 -5.59
CA TYR A 69 -0.88 -0.58 -5.62
C TYR A 69 0.42 -1.30 -6.06
N VAL A 70 0.33 -2.55 -6.51
CA VAL A 70 1.47 -3.32 -6.99
C VAL A 70 1.44 -3.39 -8.51
N THR A 71 2.48 -2.90 -9.17
CA THR A 71 2.56 -2.85 -10.64
C THR A 71 2.39 -4.24 -11.26
N GLY A 72 1.50 -4.36 -12.25
CA GLY A 72 1.27 -5.61 -12.97
C GLY A 72 0.47 -6.68 -12.21
N PHE A 73 -0.09 -6.35 -11.04
CA PHE A 73 -0.95 -7.26 -10.26
C PHE A 73 -2.30 -6.61 -9.97
N GLY A 74 -3.38 -7.39 -10.10
CA GLY A 74 -4.76 -6.89 -9.97
C GLY A 74 -5.36 -6.43 -11.30
N GLU A 75 -6.68 -6.23 -11.33
CA GLU A 75 -7.40 -5.77 -12.52
C GLU A 75 -7.07 -4.31 -12.86
N ILE A 76 -6.88 -3.48 -11.84
CA ILE A 76 -6.46 -2.09 -11.94
C ILE A 76 -5.17 -1.94 -11.14
N SER A 77 -4.06 -1.62 -11.82
CA SER A 77 -2.72 -1.46 -11.22
C SER A 77 -1.99 -0.26 -11.81
N PRO A 78 -0.99 0.32 -11.11
CA PRO A 78 -0.24 1.47 -11.60
C PRO A 78 0.47 1.16 -12.91
N ARG A 79 0.26 2.03 -13.92
CA ARG A 79 0.88 1.94 -15.25
C ARG A 79 1.82 3.10 -15.53
N PHE A 80 1.61 4.24 -14.91
CA PHE A 80 2.37 5.48 -15.13
C PHE A 80 3.15 5.88 -13.87
N ILE A 81 3.88 4.92 -13.29
CA ILE A 81 4.68 5.11 -12.07
C ILE A 81 5.82 6.11 -12.25
N HIS A 82 6.20 6.83 -11.19
CA HIS A 82 7.40 7.65 -11.16
C HIS A 82 8.66 6.76 -10.99
N HIS A 83 8.99 5.99 -12.02
CA HIS A 83 10.18 5.13 -12.12
C HIS A 83 10.87 5.32 -13.48
N ARG A 84 12.08 5.89 -13.47
CA ARG A 84 12.79 6.35 -14.68
C ARG A 84 12.92 5.29 -15.77
N GLN A 85 13.24 4.06 -15.38
CA GLN A 85 13.47 2.96 -16.29
C GLN A 85 12.17 2.59 -17.01
N SER A 86 11.07 2.43 -16.27
CA SER A 86 9.75 2.12 -16.84
C SER A 86 9.17 3.25 -17.69
N HIS A 87 9.59 4.49 -17.46
CA HIS A 87 9.15 5.61 -18.29
C HIS A 87 9.96 5.74 -19.59
N ALA A 88 11.22 5.30 -19.57
CA ALA A 88 12.15 5.50 -20.69
C ALA A 88 12.26 4.29 -21.64
N ASP A 89 11.82 3.11 -21.23
CA ASP A 89 12.03 1.85 -21.98
C ASP A 89 11.10 1.67 -23.19
N GLY A 90 10.06 2.50 -23.33
CA GLY A 90 9.08 2.43 -24.41
C GLY A 90 8.08 1.28 -24.28
N ILE A 91 8.05 0.60 -23.14
CA ILE A 91 7.11 -0.48 -22.83
C ILE A 91 5.86 0.11 -22.19
N ALA A 92 4.68 -0.32 -22.64
CA ALA A 92 3.40 0.21 -22.15
C ALA A 92 3.09 -0.20 -20.69
N GLU A 93 3.67 -1.31 -20.24
CA GLU A 93 3.56 -1.80 -18.87
C GLU A 93 4.85 -1.49 -18.10
N PRO A 94 4.76 -0.99 -16.85
CA PRO A 94 5.94 -0.78 -16.04
C PRO A 94 6.54 -2.12 -15.59
N VAL A 95 7.74 -2.05 -15.00
CA VAL A 95 8.34 -3.22 -14.35
C VAL A 95 7.37 -3.74 -13.27
N PRO A 96 6.99 -5.04 -13.30
CA PRO A 96 5.99 -5.58 -12.39
C PRO A 96 6.57 -5.82 -10.98
N GLY A 97 5.68 -5.84 -9.98
CA GLY A 97 6.01 -6.18 -8.59
C GLY A 97 6.47 -5.00 -7.72
N PHE A 98 6.43 -3.77 -8.21
CA PHE A 98 6.73 -2.59 -7.41
C PHE A 98 5.54 -2.11 -6.61
N LEU A 99 5.76 -1.85 -5.33
CA LEU A 99 4.79 -1.16 -4.49
C LEU A 99 4.95 0.35 -4.67
N VAL A 100 3.90 1.01 -5.16
CA VAL A 100 3.90 2.47 -5.23
C VAL A 100 3.65 3.10 -3.86
N GLY A 101 4.07 4.35 -3.68
CA GLY A 101 3.98 5.09 -2.42
C GLY A 101 2.59 5.10 -1.79
N GLY A 102 1.53 5.21 -2.61
CA GLY A 102 0.13 5.15 -2.17
C GLY A 102 -0.50 6.50 -1.91
N ALA A 103 -1.76 6.49 -1.48
CA ALA A 103 -2.54 7.69 -1.27
C ALA A 103 -1.95 8.58 -0.17
N GLN A 104 -1.85 9.89 -0.44
CA GLN A 104 -1.54 10.90 0.56
C GLN A 104 -2.06 12.27 0.12
N ASN A 105 -2.57 13.06 1.05
CA ASN A 105 -3.25 14.33 0.79
C ASN A 105 -2.36 15.58 0.89
N GLY A 106 -1.05 15.40 1.06
CA GLY A 106 -0.07 16.49 0.97
C GLY A 106 0.20 16.96 -0.46
N GLN A 107 -0.05 16.12 -1.49
CA GLN A 107 0.03 16.47 -2.93
C GLN A 107 1.29 17.27 -3.29
N GLN A 108 2.45 16.79 -2.86
CA GLN A 108 3.70 17.54 -2.79
C GLN A 108 4.47 17.62 -4.13
N ASP A 109 3.80 17.33 -5.25
CA ASP A 109 4.41 17.10 -6.56
C ASP A 109 3.87 17.96 -7.70
N ASN A 110 3.11 19.01 -7.40
CA ASN A 110 2.46 19.91 -8.37
C ASN A 110 1.62 19.18 -9.43
N CYS A 111 1.28 17.91 -9.20
CA CYS A 111 0.42 17.11 -10.04
C CYS A 111 -1.05 17.42 -9.70
N GLN A 112 -1.96 17.33 -10.68
CA GLN A 112 -3.38 17.64 -10.45
C GLN A 112 -4.16 16.41 -9.97
N TYR A 113 -4.73 16.44 -8.77
CA TYR A 113 -5.49 15.32 -8.19
C TYR A 113 -7.00 15.55 -8.30
N SER A 114 -7.78 14.48 -8.48
CA SER A 114 -9.24 14.53 -8.49
C SER A 114 -9.86 14.49 -7.09
N ALA A 115 -9.10 14.04 -6.09
CA ALA A 115 -9.54 13.93 -4.71
C ALA A 115 -8.45 14.38 -3.74
N SER A 116 -8.84 14.83 -2.54
CA SER A 116 -7.96 15.39 -1.52
C SER A 116 -8.13 14.79 -0.13
N LEU A 117 -8.97 13.76 0.03
CA LEU A 117 -9.05 13.04 1.30
C LEU A 117 -7.84 12.12 1.46
N PRO A 118 -7.38 11.85 2.70
CA PRO A 118 -6.16 11.08 2.97
C PRO A 118 -6.07 9.77 2.17
N ALA A 119 -7.15 8.97 2.20
CA ALA A 119 -7.18 7.65 1.58
C ALA A 119 -7.59 7.65 0.09
N THR A 120 -7.95 8.80 -0.48
CA THR A 120 -8.39 8.90 -1.90
C THR A 120 -7.49 9.77 -2.76
N SER A 121 -6.55 10.52 -2.15
CA SER A 121 -5.59 11.36 -2.85
C SER A 121 -4.45 10.50 -3.42
N TYR A 122 -4.73 9.79 -4.51
CA TYR A 122 -3.81 8.98 -5.28
C TYR A 122 -3.95 9.29 -6.77
N LYS A 123 -2.85 9.23 -7.52
CA LYS A 123 -2.88 9.42 -8.97
C LYS A 123 -1.86 8.56 -9.68
N ASP A 124 -2.34 7.74 -10.62
CA ASP A 124 -1.48 7.01 -11.53
C ASP A 124 -0.99 7.93 -12.67
N ASN A 125 0.09 8.68 -12.41
CA ASN A 125 0.71 9.54 -13.41
C ASN A 125 2.19 9.79 -13.09
N TRP A 126 3.00 9.96 -14.13
CA TRP A 126 4.43 10.24 -14.01
C TRP A 126 4.75 11.49 -13.17
N CYS A 127 3.91 12.55 -13.21
CA CYS A 127 4.13 13.72 -12.36
C CYS A 127 3.93 13.45 -10.88
N SER A 128 3.24 12.36 -10.52
CA SER A 128 2.85 12.09 -9.14
C SER A 128 3.95 11.35 -8.37
N TYR A 129 5.11 11.96 -8.17
CA TYR A 129 6.16 11.32 -7.37
C TYR A 129 5.77 11.17 -5.89
N SER A 130 4.86 12.00 -5.38
CA SER A 130 4.43 11.94 -3.97
C SER A 130 3.39 10.85 -3.67
N THR A 131 2.72 10.29 -4.69
CA THR A 131 1.78 9.15 -4.50
C THR A 131 2.15 7.91 -5.31
N ASN A 132 2.93 8.04 -6.39
CA ASN A 132 3.12 7.00 -7.40
C ASN A 132 4.59 6.70 -7.75
N GLU A 133 5.54 7.17 -6.93
CA GLU A 133 6.93 6.70 -6.97
C GLU A 133 7.06 5.27 -6.42
N VAL A 134 8.23 4.66 -6.60
CA VAL A 134 8.58 3.33 -6.08
C VAL A 134 9.92 3.40 -5.33
N THR A 135 10.06 2.65 -4.24
CA THR A 135 11.31 2.60 -3.47
C THR A 135 11.57 1.22 -2.86
N ILE A 136 12.84 0.93 -2.59
CA ILE A 136 13.26 -0.33 -1.96
C ILE A 136 12.68 -0.51 -0.55
N ASN A 137 12.46 0.57 0.19
CA ASN A 137 11.95 0.50 1.57
C ASN A 137 10.43 0.32 1.66
N TRP A 138 9.69 0.46 0.56
CA TRP A 138 8.28 0.06 0.48
C TRP A 138 8.15 -1.38 -0.04
N ASN A 139 8.99 -1.76 -1.01
CA ASN A 139 9.02 -3.14 -1.50
C ASN A 139 9.52 -4.15 -0.44
N ALA A 140 10.49 -3.79 0.41
CA ALA A 140 10.99 -4.68 1.46
C ALA A 140 9.89 -5.17 2.43
N PRO A 141 9.07 -4.30 3.05
CA PRO A 141 7.98 -4.76 3.92
C PRO A 141 6.83 -5.43 3.15
N LEU A 142 6.62 -5.13 1.85
CA LEU A 142 5.70 -5.89 1.01
C LEU A 142 6.15 -7.35 0.88
N VAL A 143 7.41 -7.58 0.51
CA VAL A 143 7.97 -8.93 0.35
C VAL A 143 7.88 -9.71 1.66
N TYR A 144 8.24 -9.09 2.78
CA TYR A 144 8.07 -9.72 4.10
C TYR A 144 6.60 -10.10 4.34
N SER A 145 5.67 -9.17 4.10
CA SER A 145 4.25 -9.39 4.38
C SER A 145 3.67 -10.51 3.52
N LEU A 146 3.97 -10.55 2.22
CA LEU A 146 3.51 -11.63 1.34
C LEU A 146 4.09 -12.99 1.74
N ALA A 147 5.37 -13.06 2.10
CA ALA A 147 5.97 -14.28 2.61
C ALA A 147 5.36 -14.72 3.95
N ALA A 148 5.12 -13.76 4.85
CA ALA A 148 4.45 -14.03 6.12
C ALA A 148 3.04 -14.57 5.90
N MET A 149 2.27 -13.99 4.97
CA MET A 149 0.91 -14.44 4.64
C MET A 149 0.90 -15.92 4.27
N LEU A 150 1.76 -16.35 3.34
CA LEU A 150 1.90 -17.76 2.96
C LEU A 150 2.12 -18.67 4.18
N THR A 151 3.01 -18.27 5.09
CA THR A 151 3.36 -19.10 6.26
C THR A 151 2.36 -19.05 7.42
N LEU A 152 1.45 -18.07 7.45
CA LEU A 152 0.55 -17.83 8.57
C LEU A 152 -0.90 -18.25 8.27
N THR A 153 -1.23 -18.49 7.00
CA THR A 153 -2.57 -18.90 6.56
C THR A 153 -2.63 -20.35 6.05
N GLU A 154 -1.49 -21.03 5.99
CA GLU A 154 -1.37 -22.48 5.79
C GLU A 154 -1.50 -23.22 7.13
#